data_AF-A0A8T2BGK3-F1
#
_entry.id   AF-A0A8T2BGK3-F1
#
_cell.length_a   1.000
_cell.length_b   1.000
_cell.length_c   1.000
_cell.angle_alpha   90.00
_cell.angle_beta   90.00
_cell.angle_gamma   90.00
#
_symmetry.space_group_name_H-M   'P 1'
#
loop_
_entity.id
_entity.type
_entity.pdbx_description
1 polymer ?
#
loop_
_entity_poly.entity_id
_entity_poly.type
_entity_poly.pdbx_seq_one_letter_code
_entity_poly.pdbx_strand_id
1 'polypeptide(L)'
;MRPETLEVIQAQLTAMKAVQETKDDEEVKKIMDEYMFCFRNCYTEAEIVNHITQKIPSSVPAEVRNFCQGFIAVIDKDLRDVYLKDAEDCASERMSQARDTSEEAKRSQGEASTSHKCGPNCDK
;
A
#
# COMPACT_ATOMS: atom_id res chain seq x y z
N MET A 1 -3.83 1.84 -11.73
CA MET A 1 -4.56 3.13 -11.74
C MET A 1 -4.61 3.66 -13.17
N ARG A 2 -5.77 4.13 -13.61
CA ARG A 2 -5.96 4.70 -14.95
C ARG A 2 -5.26 6.08 -15.07
N PRO A 3 -4.79 6.48 -16.27
CA PRO A 3 -4.06 7.72 -16.46
C PRO A 3 -4.81 8.98 -15.98
N GLU A 4 -6.11 9.07 -16.27
CA GLU A 4 -6.96 10.20 -15.88
C GLU A 4 -7.10 10.34 -14.37
N THR A 5 -7.22 9.23 -13.64
CA THR A 5 -7.20 9.20 -12.17
C THR A 5 -5.84 9.63 -11.64
N LEU A 6 -4.77 9.12 -12.27
CA LEU A 6 -3.40 9.37 -11.84
C LEU A 6 -3.05 10.85 -11.91
N GLU A 7 -3.46 11.54 -12.96
CA GLU A 7 -3.22 12.98 -13.13
C GLU A 7 -3.87 13.79 -11.99
N VAL A 8 -5.12 13.49 -11.65
CA VAL A 8 -5.86 14.18 -10.58
C VAL A 8 -5.22 13.93 -9.21
N ILE A 9 -4.87 12.67 -8.93
CA ILE A 9 -4.18 12.31 -7.68
C ILE A 9 -2.81 12.99 -7.62
N GLN A 10 -2.04 13.03 -8.71
CA GLN A 10 -0.74 13.71 -8.76
C GLN A 10 -0.87 15.21 -8.51
N ALA A 11 -1.90 15.87 -9.04
CA ALA A 11 -2.16 17.28 -8.78
C ALA A 11 -2.40 17.55 -7.28
N GLN A 12 -3.22 16.72 -6.63
CA GLN A 12 -3.47 16.85 -5.19
C GLN A 12 -2.24 16.53 -4.33
N LEU A 13 -1.46 15.53 -4.72
CA LEU A 13 -0.20 15.21 -4.06
C LEU A 13 0.83 16.33 -4.19
N THR A 14 0.83 17.04 -5.30
CA THR A 14 1.67 18.24 -5.48
C THR A 14 1.24 19.34 -4.51
N ALA A 15 -0.06 19.60 -4.38
CA ALA A 15 -0.57 20.55 -3.40
C ALA A 15 -0.24 20.14 -1.96
N MET A 16 -0.38 18.85 -1.64
CA MET A 16 -0.03 18.30 -0.33
C MET A 16 1.45 18.48 -0.02
N LYS A 17 2.33 18.22 -0.99
CA LYS A 17 3.77 18.44 -0.84
C LYS A 17 4.11 19.91 -0.58
N ALA A 18 3.47 20.84 -1.30
CA ALA A 18 3.64 22.27 -1.06
C ALA A 18 3.22 22.66 0.37
N VAL A 19 2.13 22.09 0.90
CA VAL A 19 1.72 22.31 2.29
C VAL A 19 2.72 21.70 3.27
N GLN A 20 3.23 20.51 2.99
CA GLN A 20 4.22 19.82 3.84
C GLN A 20 5.50 20.65 4.01
N GLU A 21 5.98 21.28 2.93
CA GLU A 21 7.18 22.13 2.94
C GLU A 21 7.04 23.36 3.86
N THR A 22 5.80 23.74 4.22
CA THR A 22 5.51 24.85 5.16
C THR A 22 5.40 24.41 6.62
N LYS A 23 5.46 23.11 6.92
CA LYS A 23 5.33 22.60 8.29
C LYS A 23 6.70 22.60 8.97
N ASP A 24 6.73 22.99 10.24
CA ASP A 24 7.94 22.89 11.08
C ASP A 24 8.00 21.57 11.86
N ASP A 25 6.85 20.91 12.04
CA ASP A 25 6.72 19.67 12.78
C ASP A 25 7.15 18.46 11.92
N GLU A 26 8.23 17.79 12.34
CA GLU A 26 8.79 16.62 11.64
C GLU A 26 7.87 15.39 11.69
N GLU A 27 7.07 15.22 12.74
CA GLU A 27 6.10 14.13 12.82
C GLU A 27 4.97 14.36 11.81
N VAL A 28 4.49 15.60 11.69
CA VAL A 28 3.51 15.99 10.67
C VAL A 28 4.07 15.75 9.26
N LYS A 29 5.32 16.13 8.98
CA LYS A 29 5.96 15.87 7.68
C LYS A 29 5.99 14.38 7.37
N LYS A 30 6.40 13.54 8.34
CA LYS A 30 6.46 12.08 8.19
C LYS A 30 5.07 11.49 7.91
N ILE A 31 4.03 11.95 8.61
CA ILE A 31 2.65 11.52 8.35
C ILE A 31 2.23 11.88 6.92
N MET A 32 2.54 13.10 6.47
CA MET A 32 2.23 13.55 5.11
C MET A 32 2.98 12.73 4.04
N ASP A 33 4.24 12.35 4.28
CA ASP A 33 4.99 11.45 3.40
C ASP A 33 4.31 10.09 3.26
N GLU A 34 3.83 9.51 4.36
CA GLU A 34 3.16 8.21 4.31
C GLU A 34 1.80 8.29 3.59
N TYR A 35 1.04 9.38 3.74
CA TYR A 35 -0.16 9.59 2.90
C TYR A 35 0.21 9.68 1.43
N MET A 36 1.20 10.51 1.07
CA MET A 36 1.60 10.66 -0.32
C MET A 36 2.08 9.34 -0.91
N PHE A 37 2.85 8.55 -0.15
CA PHE A 37 3.24 7.21 -0.54
C PHE A 37 2.02 6.32 -0.82
N CYS A 38 1.05 6.28 0.09
CA CYS A 38 -0.14 5.43 -0.05
C CYS A 38 -0.97 5.78 -1.28
N PHE A 39 -1.25 7.06 -1.50
CA PHE A 39 -2.04 7.52 -2.65
C PHE A 39 -1.31 7.27 -3.98
N ARG A 40 0.02 7.50 -4.05
CA ARG A 40 0.83 7.16 -5.23
C ARG A 40 0.79 5.68 -5.56
N ASN A 41 0.71 4.83 -4.54
CA ASN A 41 0.65 3.37 -4.69
C ASN A 41 -0.77 2.82 -4.77
N CYS A 42 -1.79 3.68 -4.98
CA CYS A 42 -3.15 3.23 -5.25
C CYS A 42 -3.72 2.40 -4.07
N TYR A 43 -3.46 2.81 -2.83
CA TYR A 43 -3.97 2.13 -1.64
C TYR A 43 -5.44 2.46 -1.41
N THR A 44 -6.21 1.47 -0.95
CA THR A 44 -7.57 1.65 -0.41
C THR A 44 -7.53 2.31 0.96
N GLU A 45 -8.62 2.97 1.38
CA GLU A 45 -8.70 3.60 2.72
C GLU A 45 -8.26 2.64 3.85
N ALA A 46 -8.69 1.38 3.79
CA ALA A 46 -8.32 0.36 4.77
C ALA A 46 -6.80 0.06 4.76
N GLU A 47 -6.19 -0.04 3.59
CA GLU A 47 -4.73 -0.19 3.47
C GLU A 47 -4.00 1.04 4.03
N ILE A 48 -4.49 2.25 3.76
CA ILE A 48 -3.89 3.50 4.28
C ILE A 48 -3.94 3.53 5.80
N VAL A 49 -5.13 3.28 6.38
CA VAL A 49 -5.30 3.24 7.84
C VAL A 49 -4.36 2.22 8.47
N ASN A 50 -4.31 1.01 7.93
CA ASN A 50 -3.42 -0.02 8.45
C ASN A 50 -1.94 0.36 8.31
N HIS A 51 -1.52 0.85 7.13
CA HIS A 51 -0.14 1.24 6.86
C HIS A 51 0.36 2.36 7.77
N ILE A 52 -0.42 3.43 7.91
CA ILE A 52 -0.04 4.59 8.71
C ILE A 52 -0.02 4.23 10.20
N THR A 53 -1.06 3.56 10.72
CA THR A 53 -1.14 3.21 12.15
C THR A 53 -0.04 2.23 12.59
N GLN A 54 0.41 1.35 11.68
CA GLN A 54 1.54 0.45 11.94
C GLN A 54 2.90 1.19 11.96
N LYS A 55 3.10 2.14 11.04
CA LYS A 55 4.36 2.90 10.94
C LYS A 55 4.48 4.05 11.94
N ILE A 56 3.35 4.64 12.31
CA ILE A 56 3.24 5.82 13.16
C ILE A 56 2.23 5.50 14.26
N PRO A 57 2.65 4.82 15.34
CA PRO A 57 1.74 4.35 16.40
C PRO A 57 0.99 5.47 17.15
N SER A 58 1.45 6.71 17.06
CA SER A 58 0.78 7.91 17.57
C SER A 58 -0.44 8.33 16.74
N SER A 59 -0.57 7.84 15.50
CA SER A 59 -1.69 8.20 14.62
C SER A 59 -2.99 7.54 15.05
N VAL A 60 -4.07 8.33 15.12
CA VAL A 60 -5.40 7.84 15.47
C VAL A 60 -6.11 7.32 14.21
N PRO A 61 -6.57 6.04 14.16
CA PRO A 61 -7.19 5.47 12.96
C PRO A 61 -8.38 6.28 12.40
N ALA A 62 -9.19 6.87 13.28
CA ALA A 62 -10.33 7.71 12.89
C ALA A 62 -9.88 9.01 12.20
N GLU A 63 -8.81 9.63 12.67
CA GLU A 63 -8.23 10.82 12.03
C GLU A 63 -7.65 10.49 10.67
N VAL A 64 -7.03 9.30 10.55
CA VAL A 64 -6.50 8.82 9.26
C VAL A 64 -7.61 8.62 8.25
N ARG A 65 -8.71 7.97 8.66
CA ARG A 65 -9.91 7.83 7.84
C ARG A 65 -10.48 9.18 7.42
N ASN A 66 -10.62 10.12 8.36
CA ASN A 66 -11.16 11.45 8.08
C ASN A 66 -10.30 12.19 7.06
N PHE A 67 -8.97 12.09 7.16
CA PHE A 67 -8.06 12.66 6.17
C PHE A 67 -8.26 12.05 4.79
N CYS A 68 -8.30 10.71 4.67
CA CYS A 68 -8.53 10.03 3.40
C CYS A 68 -9.84 10.49 2.75
N GLN A 69 -10.92 10.55 3.52
CA GLN A 69 -12.22 10.99 3.04
C GLN A 69 -12.19 12.45 2.59
N GLY A 70 -11.51 13.34 3.32
CA GLY A 70 -11.33 14.73 2.93
C GLY A 70 -10.52 14.89 1.64
N PHE A 71 -9.41 14.15 1.51
CA PHE A 71 -8.57 14.14 0.31
C PHE A 71 -9.35 13.67 -0.91
N ILE A 72 -10.15 12.61 -0.77
CA ILE A 72 -10.93 12.06 -1.88
C ILE A 72 -12.17 12.93 -2.18
N ALA A 73 -12.72 13.65 -1.20
CA ALA A 73 -13.91 14.49 -1.37
C ALA A 73 -13.68 15.72 -2.25
N VAL A 74 -12.44 16.19 -2.38
CA VAL A 74 -12.08 17.30 -3.27
C VAL A 74 -11.91 16.88 -4.74
N ILE A 75 -12.00 15.57 -5.04
CA ILE A 75 -12.01 15.04 -6.40
C ILE A 75 -13.45 15.12 -6.95
N ASP A 76 -13.59 15.54 -8.21
CA ASP A 76 -14.87 15.50 -8.92
C ASP A 76 -15.52 14.12 -8.82
N LYS A 77 -16.85 14.09 -8.63
CA LYS A 77 -17.58 12.85 -8.30
C LYS A 77 -17.26 11.68 -9.25
N ASP A 78 -17.28 11.93 -10.56
CA ASP A 78 -17.05 10.88 -11.55
C ASP A 78 -15.62 10.33 -11.47
N LEU A 79 -14.63 11.20 -11.28
CA LEU A 79 -13.23 10.83 -11.11
C LEU A 79 -12.95 10.17 -9.77
N ARG A 80 -13.71 10.53 -8.73
CA ARG A 80 -13.65 9.89 -7.42
C ARG A 80 -14.09 8.43 -7.50
N ASP A 81 -15.21 8.15 -8.16
CA ASP A 81 -15.70 6.78 -8.29
C ASP A 81 -14.72 5.92 -9.11
N VAL A 82 -14.08 6.54 -10.11
CA VAL A 82 -12.97 5.94 -10.87
C VAL A 82 -11.75 5.67 -9.96
N TYR A 83 -11.34 6.62 -9.11
CA TYR A 83 -10.25 6.40 -8.15
C TYR A 83 -10.54 5.26 -7.17
N LEU A 84 -11.74 5.22 -6.58
CA LEU A 84 -12.12 4.18 -5.63
C LEU A 84 -12.05 2.79 -6.29
N LYS A 85 -12.55 2.68 -7.53
CA LYS A 85 -12.44 1.45 -8.29
C LYS A 85 -10.99 1.07 -8.59
N ASP A 86 -10.15 2.05 -8.97
CA ASP A 86 -8.73 1.82 -9.20
C ASP A 86 -8.04 1.30 -7.93
N ALA A 87 -8.32 1.89 -6.77
CA ALA A 87 -7.74 1.47 -5.50
C ALA A 87 -8.10 0.01 -5.15
N GLU A 88 -9.35 -0.40 -5.37
CA GLU A 88 -9.79 -1.78 -5.17
C GLU A 88 -9.12 -2.77 -6.14
N ASP A 89 -8.99 -2.38 -7.41
CA ASP A 89 -8.34 -3.20 -8.43
C ASP A 89 -6.84 -3.36 -8.10
N CYS A 90 -6.16 -2.27 -7.75
CA CYS A 90 -4.77 -2.28 -7.28
C CYS A 90 -4.58 -3.15 -6.02
N ALA A 91 -5.50 -3.09 -5.06
CA ALA A 91 -5.45 -3.92 -3.86
C ALA A 91 -5.63 -5.42 -4.19
N SER A 92 -6.54 -5.72 -5.11
CA SER A 92 -6.80 -7.08 -5.58
C SER A 92 -5.57 -7.68 -6.29
N GLU A 93 -4.91 -6.88 -7.13
CA GLU A 93 -3.64 -7.27 -7.77
C GLU A 93 -2.54 -7.51 -6.74
N ARG A 94 -2.35 -6.60 -5.77
CA ARG A 94 -1.36 -6.78 -4.68
C ARG A 94 -1.60 -8.06 -3.89
N MET A 95 -2.85 -8.36 -3.53
CA MET A 95 -3.18 -9.59 -2.82
C MET A 95 -2.92 -10.84 -3.66
N SER A 96 -3.20 -10.78 -4.96
CA SER A 96 -2.96 -11.90 -5.87
C SER A 96 -1.46 -12.18 -6.01
N GLN A 97 -0.65 -11.12 -6.21
CA GLN A 97 0.81 -11.23 -6.26
C GLN A 97 1.39 -11.77 -4.95
N ALA A 98 0.93 -11.29 -3.79
CA ALA A 98 1.38 -11.80 -2.50
C ALA A 98 1.07 -13.29 -2.30
N ARG A 99 -0.08 -13.76 -2.80
CA ARG A 99 -0.43 -15.19 -2.81
C ARG A 99 0.47 -15.98 -3.76
N ASP A 100 0.70 -15.47 -4.97
CA ASP A 100 1.57 -16.14 -5.95
C ASP A 100 2.99 -16.29 -5.42
N THR A 101 3.56 -15.25 -4.80
CA THR A 101 4.87 -15.32 -4.13
C THR A 101 4.88 -16.29 -2.96
N SER A 102 3.78 -16.37 -2.18
CA SER A 102 3.66 -17.34 -1.09
C SER A 102 3.63 -18.78 -1.60
N GLU A 103 2.88 -19.04 -2.68
CA GLU A 103 2.80 -20.36 -3.30
C GLU A 103 4.12 -20.75 -3.99
N GLU A 104 4.81 -19.81 -4.63
CA GLU A 104 6.15 -20.03 -5.18
C GLU A 104 7.17 -20.34 -4.08
N ALA A 105 7.15 -19.58 -2.97
CA ALA A 105 8.00 -19.85 -1.81
C ALA A 105 7.74 -21.24 -1.19
N LYS A 106 6.46 -21.66 -1.09
CA LYS A 106 6.09 -23.01 -0.64
C LYS A 106 6.54 -24.10 -1.62
N ARG A 107 6.40 -23.89 -2.93
CA ARG A 107 6.86 -24.84 -3.96
C ARG A 107 8.39 -25.01 -3.93
N SER A 108 9.13 -23.91 -3.79
CA SER A 108 10.59 -23.93 -3.69
C SER A 108 11.08 -24.68 -2.44
N GLN A 109 10.38 -24.58 -1.30
CA GLN A 109 10.68 -25.38 -0.12
C GLN A 109 10.37 -26.88 -0.29
N GLY A 110 9.40 -27.24 -1.15
CA GLY A 110 9.04 -28.62 -1.45
C GLY A 110 10.04 -29.36 -2.35
N GLU A 111 10.74 -28.65 -3.24
CA GLU A 111 11.70 -29.26 -4.17
C GLU A 111 13.10 -29.47 -3.55
N ALA A 112 13.42 -28.78 -2.45
CA ALA A 112 14.70 -28.94 -1.76
C ALA A 112 14.78 -30.18 -0.84
N SER A 113 13.71 -30.96 -0.68
CA SER A 113 13.64 -32.11 0.25
C SER A 113 13.33 -33.45 -0.42
N THR A 114 13.98 -33.75 -1.56
CA THR A 114 14.17 -35.16 -1.99
C THR A 114 15.55 -35.38 -2.59
N SER A 115 16.60 -35.20 -1.80
CA SER A 115 17.90 -35.82 -2.10
C SER A 115 18.64 -36.24 -0.84
N HIS A 116 17.99 -37.06 -0.02
CA HIS A 116 18.72 -37.99 0.84
C HIS A 116 18.62 -39.37 0.18
N LYS A 117 19.56 -39.63 -0.73
CA LYS A 117 19.97 -41.01 -1.03
C LYS A 117 20.61 -41.56 0.24
N CYS A 118 19.81 -42.15 1.12
CA CYS A 118 20.34 -43.11 2.09
C CYS A 118 19.99 -44.49 1.54
N GLY A 119 20.92 -45.05 0.76
CA GLY A 119 20.94 -46.48 0.49
C GLY A 119 21.37 -47.24 1.76
N PRO A 120 21.03 -48.52 1.90
CA PRO A 120 21.23 -49.26 3.15
C PRO A 120 22.71 -49.67 3.32
N ASN A 121 23.58 -48.71 3.62
CA ASN A 121 24.89 -48.91 4.27
C ASN A 121 25.58 -47.55 4.48
N CYS A 122 25.19 -46.83 5.52
CA CYS A 122 26.02 -45.76 6.05
C CYS A 122 26.38 -46.12 7.49
N ASP A 123 27.35 -47.02 7.63
CA ASP A 123 28.16 -47.20 8.83
C ASP A 123 29.58 -47.61 8.42
N LYS A 124 30.55 -46.88 9.00
CA LYS A 124 32.03 -46.94 8.94
C LYS A 124 32.73 -46.15 7.84
#